data_AF-V4P7C3-F1
#
_entry.id   AF-V4P7C3-F1
#
_cell.length_a   1.000
_cell.length_b   1.000
_cell.length_c   1.000
_cell.angle_alpha   90.00
_cell.angle_beta   90.00
_cell.angle_gamma   90.00
#
_symmetry.space_group_name_H-M   'P 1'
#
loop_
_entity.id
_entity.type
_entity.pdbx_description
1 polymer ?
#
loop_
_entity_poly.entity_id
_entity_poly.type
_entity_poly.pdbx_seq_one_letter_code
_entity_poly.pdbx_strand_id
1 'polypeptide(L)' 'MSELNPFDTRLAGLIAKLSPQSRKSLAVAVSKRLRAGQQQHIKRQQAPDGTPYAPRKTRLRNKKRLRDRAMFS' A
#
# COMPACT_ATOMS: atom_id res chain seq x y z
N MET A 1 -12.22 6.79 15.57
CA MET A 1 -12.66 5.84 14.52
C MET A 1 -13.60 6.59 13.58
N SER A 2 -13.48 6.33 12.28
CA SER A 2 -13.36 7.31 11.21
C SER A 2 -14.60 8.12 10.84
N GLU A 3 -14.40 9.42 10.59
CA GLU A 3 -15.36 10.44 10.11
C GLU A 3 -16.00 10.15 8.73
N LEU A 4 -15.62 9.04 8.10
CA LEU A 4 -16.02 8.66 6.75
C LEU A 4 -17.20 7.70 6.70
N ASN A 5 -17.59 7.13 7.84
CA ASN A 5 -18.74 6.22 7.95
C ASN A 5 -20.04 6.73 7.28
N PRO A 6 -20.37 8.03 7.29
CA PRO A 6 -21.58 8.53 6.63
C PRO A 6 -21.62 8.30 5.10
N PHE A 7 -20.48 8.09 4.47
CA PHE A 7 -20.38 7.92 3.02
C PHE A 7 -20.45 6.47 2.57
N ASP A 8 -20.21 5.51 3.47
CA ASP A 8 -20.10 4.09 3.14
C ASP A 8 -21.39 3.56 2.52
N THR A 9 -22.55 3.90 3.09
CA THR A 9 -23.85 3.45 2.58
C THR A 9 -24.14 4.00 1.17
N ARG A 10 -23.83 5.28 0.93
CA ARG A 10 -24.05 5.92 -0.39
C ARG A 10 -23.11 5.34 -1.43
N LEU A 11 -21.84 5.15 -1.07
CA LEU A 11 -20.83 4.57 -1.95
C LEU A 11 -21.14 3.12 -2.30
N ALA A 12 -21.57 2.32 -1.33
CA ALA A 12 -21.99 0.93 -1.54
C ALA A 12 -23.15 0.86 -2.55
N GLY A 13 -24.14 1.75 -2.44
CA GLY A 13 -25.25 1.85 -3.39
C GLY A 13 -24.80 2.18 -4.82
N LEU A 14 -23.80 3.06 -4.99
CA LEU A 14 -23.23 3.37 -6.30
C LEU A 14 -22.46 2.19 -6.89
N ILE A 15 -21.66 1.50 -6.09
CA ILE A 15 -20.91 0.32 -6.53
C ILE A 15 -21.86 -0.83 -6.91
N ALA A 16 -22.97 -1.00 -6.19
CA ALA A 16 -23.97 -2.02 -6.48
C ALA A 16 -24.64 -1.82 -7.84
N LYS A 17 -24.81 -0.57 -8.28
CA LYS A 17 -25.37 -0.22 -9.60
C LYS A 17 -24.41 -0.45 -10.77
N LEU A 18 -23.12 -0.69 -10.49
CA LEU A 18 -22.14 -0.96 -11.54
C LEU A 18 -22.27 -2.39 -12.08
N SER A 19 -22.09 -2.52 -13.41
CA SER A 19 -21.94 -3.82 -14.05
C SER A 19 -20.75 -4.60 -13.45
N PRO A 20 -20.74 -5.94 -13.55
CA PRO A 20 -19.59 -6.74 -13.10
C PRO A 20 -18.27 -6.32 -13.76
N GLN A 21 -18.29 -5.94 -15.04
CA GLN A 21 -17.10 -5.51 -15.77
C GLN A 21 -16.58 -4.16 -15.26
N SER A 22 -17.48 -3.20 -15.02
CA SER A 22 -17.12 -1.89 -14.47
C SER A 22 -16.55 -2.00 -13.06
N ARG A 23 -17.09 -2.91 -12.22
CA ARG A 23 -16.54 -3.21 -10.88
C ARG A 23 -15.12 -3.76 -10.95
N LYS A 24 -14.84 -4.69 -11.86
CA LYS A 24 -13.48 -5.22 -12.08
C LYS A 24 -12.51 -4.11 -12.49
N SER A 25 -12.90 -3.26 -13.44
CA SER A 25 -12.09 -2.12 -13.88
C SER A 25 -11.77 -1.16 -12.74
N LEU A 26 -12.78 -0.81 -11.94
CA LEU A 26 -12.63 0.03 -10.75
C LEU A 26 -11.63 -0.58 -9.75
N ALA A 27 -11.80 -1.87 -9.42
CA ALA A 27 -10.90 -2.56 -8.49
C ALA A 27 -9.44 -2.57 -8.98
N VAL A 28 -9.22 -2.77 -10.28
CA VAL A 28 -7.88 -2.71 -10.89
C VAL A 28 -7.30 -1.30 -10.78
N ALA A 29 -8.08 -0.25 -11.08
CA ALA A 29 -7.63 1.13 -10.98
C ALA A 29 -7.22 1.50 -9.54
N VAL A 30 -8.06 1.16 -8.56
CA VAL A 30 -7.76 1.35 -7.13
C VAL A 30 -6.49 0.60 -6.73
N SER A 31 -6.37 -0.67 -7.11
CA SER A 31 -5.21 -1.50 -6.80
C SER A 31 -3.91 -0.93 -7.37
N LYS A 32 -3.94 -0.39 -8.61
CA LYS A 32 -2.77 0.26 -9.22
C LYS A 32 -2.34 1.49 -8.43
N ARG A 33 -3.28 2.34 -8.01
CA ARG A 33 -2.99 3.53 -7.21
C ARG A 33 -2.42 3.16 -5.84
N LEU A 34 -3.04 2.21 -5.15
CA LEU A 34 -2.55 1.71 -3.85
C LEU A 34 -1.14 1.13 -3.96
N ARG A 35 -0.89 0.32 -4.99
CA ARG A 35 0.44 -0.22 -5.26
C ARG A 35 1.48 0.88 -5.48
N ALA A 36 1.16 1.91 -6.27
CA ALA A 36 2.08 3.02 -6.52
C ALA A 36 2.45 3.76 -5.22
N GLY A 37 1.45 4.06 -4.37
CA GLY A 37 1.68 4.67 -3.05
C GLY A 37 2.52 3.78 -2.14
N GLN A 38 2.20 2.48 -2.07
CA GLN A 38 2.94 1.51 -1.26
C GLN A 38 4.38 1.36 -1.74
N GLN A 39 4.62 1.35 -3.05
CA GLN A 39 5.97 1.31 -3.63
C GLN A 39 6.78 2.55 -3.22
N GLN A 40 6.16 3.73 -3.23
CA GLN A 40 6.83 4.95 -2.76
C GLN A 40 7.13 4.89 -1.25
N HIS A 41 6.21 4.36 -0.44
CA HIS A 41 6.40 4.17 0.99
C HIS A 41 7.55 3.19 1.30
N ILE A 42 7.56 2.05 0.62
CA ILE A 42 8.66 1.07 0.69
C ILE A 42 9.97 1.73 0.27
N LYS A 43 9.99 2.53 -0.81
CA LYS A 43 11.21 3.23 -1.23
C LYS A 43 11.71 4.21 -0.17
N ARG A 44 10.82 4.90 0.55
CA ARG A 44 11.18 5.87 1.60
C ARG A 44 11.75 5.23 2.86
N GLN A 45 11.36 4.00 3.19
CA GLN A 45 11.79 3.29 4.41
C GLN A 45 11.51 4.09 5.70
N GLN A 46 10.34 4.71 5.79
CA GLN A 46 9.91 5.51 6.93
C GLN A 46 8.61 4.97 7.51
N ALA A 47 8.48 5.07 8.83
CA ALA A 47 7.24 4.83 9.55
C ALA A 47 6.26 6.01 9.35
N PRO A 48 4.97 5.83 9.70
CA PRO A 48 3.95 6.87 9.55
C PRO A 48 4.24 8.16 10.35
N ASP A 49 5.04 8.06 11.41
CA ASP A 49 5.54 9.18 12.20
C ASP A 49 6.76 9.89 11.56
N GLY A 50 7.21 9.43 10.38
CA GLY A 50 8.35 9.95 9.64
C GLY A 50 9.71 9.37 10.06
N THR A 51 9.76 8.53 11.10
CA THR A 51 11.03 7.97 11.58
C THR A 51 11.55 6.89 10.61
N PRO A 52 12.87 6.79 10.35
CA PRO A 52 13.40 5.72 9.52
C PRO A 52 13.20 4.35 10.15
N TYR A 53 12.90 3.34 9.35
CA TYR A 53 12.83 1.97 9.84
C TYR A 53 14.21 1.43 10.26
N ALA A 54 14.25 0.67 11.36
CA ALA A 54 15.49 0.06 11.86
C ALA A 54 16.05 -0.98 10.88
N PRO A 55 17.32 -0.93 10.46
CA PRO A 55 17.83 -1.80 9.40
C PRO A 55 17.74 -3.31 9.75
N ARG A 56 17.57 -4.17 8.73
CA ARG A 56 17.55 -5.64 8.94
C ARG A 56 18.89 -6.16 9.44
N LYS A 57 18.85 -7.11 10.39
CA LYS A 57 20.04 -7.81 10.90
C LYS A 57 20.86 -8.41 9.75
N THR A 58 22.17 -8.23 9.80
CA THR A 58 23.09 -8.67 8.75
C THR A 58 23.36 -10.18 8.86
N ARG A 59 23.10 -10.93 7.79
CA ARG A 59 23.53 -12.34 7.71
C ARG A 59 25.03 -12.39 7.44
N LEU A 60 25.74 -13.30 8.12
CA LEU A 60 27.21 -13.36 8.17
C LEU A 60 27.88 -13.86 6.87
N ARG A 61 27.14 -14.45 5.91
CA ARG A 61 27.73 -15.34 4.89
C ARG A 61 27.46 -15.01 3.42
N ASN A 62 27.09 -13.79 3.03
CA ASN A 62 26.98 -13.43 1.61
C ASN A 62 27.27 -11.94 1.36
N LYS A 63 27.91 -11.64 0.20
CA LYS A 63 28.03 -10.28 -0.35
C LYS A 63 26.64 -9.63 -0.37
N LYS A 64 26.41 -8.64 0.50
CA LYS A 64 25.08 -8.06 0.72
C LYS A 64 24.61 -7.23 -0.46
N ARG A 65 23.40 -7.49 -0.96
CA ARG A 65 22.71 -6.57 -1.88
C ARG A 65 22.12 -5.42 -1.07
N LEU A 66 21.98 -4.24 -1.69
CA LEU A 66 21.44 -3.05 -1.02
C LEU A 66 20.03 -3.27 -0.43
N ARG A 67 19.20 -4.09 -1.11
CA ARG A 67 17.85 -4.47 -0.63
C ARG A 67 17.86 -5.30 0.65
N ASP A 68 18.98 -5.97 0.96
CA ASP A 68 19.17 -6.79 2.18
C ASP A 68 19.57 -5.94 3.40
N ARG A 69 19.59 -4.60 3.25
CA ARG A 69 19.89 -3.63 4.32
C ARG A 69 18.63 -2.85 4.73
N ALA A 70 17.76 -2.55 3.76
CA ALA A 70 16.45 -1.94 3.99
C ALA A 70 15.49 -2.90 4.71
N MET A 71 14.54 -2.38 5.49
CA MET A 71 13.52 -3.17 6.17
C MET A 71 12.50 -3.77 5.23
N PHE A 72 11.97 -2.95 4.33
CA PHE A 72 11.05 -3.37 3.28
C PHE A 72 11.76 -3.34 1.93
N SER A 73 11.28 -4.09 0.93
CA SER A 73 11.90 -4.19 -0.39
C SER A 73 10.87 -4.44 -1.47
#